data_AF-A0A380PXU2-F1
#
_entry.id   AF-A0A380PXU2-F1
#
_cell.length_a   1.000
_cell.length_b   1.000
_cell.length_c   1.000
_cell.angle_alpha   90.00
_cell.angle_beta   90.00
_cell.angle_gamma   90.00
#
_symmetry.space_group_name_H-M   'P 1'
#
loop_
_entity.id
_entity.type
_entity.pdbx_description
1 polymer ?
#
loop_
_entity_poly.entity_id
_entity_poly.type
_entity_poly.pdbx_seq_one_letter_code
_entity_poly.pdbx_strand_id
1 'polypeptide(L)'
;MPRLLALRQRKERRLRRQLLELRRIYQQQQQQLIDFRQQRQQLCLQLQQLTEWRGKLLPDQANEQRALQHKVYLAERERQKSLCELAEQQQQQQVAIESQQTLLRINQREQEKIRILIKNETNRY
;
A
#
# COMPACT_ATOMS: atom_id res chain seq x y z
N MET A 1 5.11 40.25 -7.75
CA MET A 1 5.35 39.08 -6.87
C MET A 1 4.13 38.41 -6.19
N PRO A 2 3.06 39.09 -5.72
CA PRO A 2 1.98 38.43 -4.96
C PRO A 2 1.16 37.39 -5.74
N ARG A 3 0.99 37.57 -7.05
CA ARG A 3 0.32 36.60 -7.93
C ARG A 3 1.05 35.24 -7.98
N LEU A 4 2.38 35.24 -7.94
CA LEU A 4 3.19 34.02 -7.92
C LEU A 4 3.05 33.27 -6.59
N LEU A 5 2.99 34.00 -5.47
CA LEU A 5 2.74 33.40 -4.15
C LEU A 5 1.37 32.72 -4.10
N ALA A 6 0.32 33.38 -4.61
CA ALA A 6 -1.03 32.81 -4.68
C ALA A 6 -1.09 31.54 -5.54
N LEU A 7 -0.39 31.51 -6.68
CA LEU A 7 -0.29 30.31 -7.52
C LEU A 7 0.39 29.14 -6.79
N ARG A 8 1.48 29.41 -6.05
CA ARG A 8 2.18 28.38 -5.27
C ARG A 8 1.32 27.85 -4.11
N GLN A 9 0.57 28.71 -3.42
CA GLN A 9 -0.40 28.28 -2.39
C GLN A 9 -1.51 27.40 -2.96
N ARG A 10 -2.03 27.71 -4.16
CA ARG A 10 -3.00 26.85 -4.85
C ARG A 10 -2.40 25.49 -5.20
N LYS A 11 -1.15 25.47 -5.70
CA LYS A 11 -0.41 24.24 -5.97
C LYS A 11 -0.23 23.40 -4.70
N GLU A 12 0.13 24.02 -3.57
CA GLU A 12 0.25 23.34 -2.28
C GLU A 12 -1.07 22.68 -1.86
N ARG A 13 -2.19 23.40 -1.93
CA ARG A 13 -3.52 22.84 -1.60
C ARG A 13 -3.83 21.59 -2.44
N ARG A 14 -3.54 21.63 -3.74
CA ARG A 14 -3.70 20.48 -4.64
C ARG A 14 -2.79 19.32 -4.23
N LEU A 15 -1.50 19.60 -3.97
CA LEU A 15 -0.54 18.58 -3.59
C LEU A 15 -0.91 17.90 -2.27
N ARG A 16 -1.43 18.65 -1.29
CA ARG A 16 -1.92 18.11 0.00
C ARG A 16 -3.16 17.23 -0.18
N ARG A 17 -4.11 17.61 -1.04
CA ARG A 17 -5.29 16.78 -1.34
C ARG A 17 -4.88 15.43 -1.95
N GLN A 18 -4.02 15.46 -2.95
CA GLN A 18 -3.46 14.25 -3.57
C GLN A 18 -2.71 13.38 -2.55
N LEU A 19 -1.93 13.98 -1.63
CA LEU A 19 -1.25 13.24 -0.58
C LEU A 19 -2.24 12.53 0.38
N LEU A 20 -3.34 13.19 0.73
CA LEU A 20 -4.38 12.60 1.57
C LEU A 20 -5.06 11.41 0.88
N GLU A 21 -5.38 11.55 -0.40
CA GLU A 21 -5.94 10.46 -1.22
C GLU A 21 -4.99 9.26 -1.28
N LEU A 22 -3.71 9.51 -1.58
CA LEU A 22 -2.69 8.44 -1.63
C LEU A 22 -2.55 7.72 -0.28
N ARG A 23 -2.57 8.46 0.84
CA ARG A 23 -2.51 7.89 2.19
C ARG A 23 -3.75 7.07 2.54
N ARG A 24 -4.94 7.52 2.11
CA ARG A 24 -6.18 6.78 2.33
C ARG A 24 -6.16 5.44 1.60
N ILE A 25 -5.75 5.43 0.34
CA ILE A 25 -5.61 4.21 -0.46
C ILE A 25 -4.59 3.26 0.22
N TYR A 26 -3.46 3.80 0.65
CA TYR A 26 -2.43 3.03 1.34
C TYR A 26 -2.94 2.36 2.63
N GLN A 27 -3.73 3.07 3.44
CA GLN A 27 -4.34 2.51 4.65
C GLN A 27 -5.35 1.41 4.34
N GLN A 28 -6.16 1.57 3.30
CA GLN A 28 -7.10 0.54 2.86
C GLN A 28 -6.37 -0.73 2.38
N GLN A 29 -5.29 -0.57 1.61
CA GLN A 29 -4.44 -1.68 1.19
C GLN A 29 -3.79 -2.39 2.39
N GLN A 30 -3.36 -1.65 3.41
CA GLN A 30 -2.82 -2.25 4.64
C GLN A 30 -3.84 -3.12 5.36
N GLN A 31 -5.09 -2.68 5.47
CA GLN A 31 -6.16 -3.47 6.06
C GLN A 31 -6.42 -4.75 5.25
N GLN A 32 -6.52 -4.63 3.92
CA GLN A 32 -6.67 -5.80 3.04
C GLN A 32 -5.51 -6.79 3.21
N LEU A 33 -4.27 -6.33 3.30
CA LEU A 33 -3.12 -7.21 3.51
C LEU A 33 -3.20 -8.00 4.83
N ILE A 34 -3.74 -7.39 5.89
CA ILE A 34 -3.96 -8.08 7.17
C ILE A 34 -4.97 -9.21 6.98
N ASP A 35 -6.10 -8.94 6.33
CA ASP A 35 -7.15 -9.93 6.07
C ASP A 35 -6.63 -11.10 5.22
N PHE A 36 -5.87 -10.80 4.16
CA PHE A 36 -5.27 -11.82 3.31
C PHE A 36 -4.25 -12.68 4.07
N ARG A 37 -3.44 -12.08 4.95
CA ARG A 37 -2.48 -12.83 5.79
C ARG A 37 -3.20 -13.77 6.74
N GLN A 38 -4.29 -13.33 7.37
CA GLN A 38 -5.09 -14.18 8.27
C GLN A 38 -5.71 -15.36 7.52
N GLN A 39 -6.29 -15.12 6.34
CA GLN A 39 -6.87 -16.19 5.52
C GLN A 39 -5.81 -17.19 5.05
N ARG A 40 -4.62 -16.72 4.64
CA ARG A 40 -3.51 -17.61 4.31
C ARG A 40 -3.09 -18.45 5.51
N GLN A 41 -3.01 -17.86 6.71
CA GLN A 41 -2.67 -18.60 7.92
C GLN A 41 -3.69 -19.71 8.20
N GLN A 42 -4.98 -19.47 8.00
CA GLN A 42 -6.02 -20.49 8.12
C GLN A 42 -5.82 -21.64 7.12
N LEU A 43 -5.49 -21.34 5.86
CA LEU A 43 -5.19 -22.36 4.85
C LEU A 43 -3.94 -23.18 5.21
N CYS A 44 -2.91 -22.53 5.75
CA CYS A 44 -1.71 -23.24 6.22
C CYS A 44 -2.03 -24.19 7.39
N LEU A 45 -2.86 -23.77 8.34
CA LEU A 45 -3.32 -24.62 9.44
C LEU A 45 -4.15 -25.81 8.93
N GLN A 46 -5.04 -25.59 7.95
CA GLN A 46 -5.79 -26.66 7.31
C GLN A 46 -4.86 -27.67 6.60
N LEU A 47 -3.83 -27.19 5.90
CA LEU A 47 -2.83 -28.07 5.29
C LEU A 47 -2.07 -28.90 6.33
N GLN A 48 -1.67 -28.29 7.45
CA GLN A 48 -1.03 -29.01 8.56
C GLN A 48 -1.92 -30.12 9.10
N GLN A 49 -3.18 -29.81 9.42
CA GLN A 49 -4.15 -30.81 9.87
C GLN A 49 -4.35 -31.94 8.85
N LEU A 50 -4.41 -31.61 7.56
CA LEU A 50 -4.51 -32.64 6.52
C LEU A 50 -3.25 -33.50 6.44
N THR A 51 -2.06 -32.97 6.73
CA THR A 51 -0.84 -33.80 6.72
C THR A 51 -0.77 -34.81 7.87
N GLU A 52 -1.47 -34.59 8.99
CA GLU A 52 -1.45 -35.46 10.18
C GLU A 52 -2.10 -36.84 9.98
N TRP A 53 -2.94 -37.00 8.95
CA TRP A 53 -3.61 -38.26 8.63
C TRP A 53 -2.82 -39.13 7.64
N ARG A 54 -1.67 -38.66 7.16
CA ARG A 54 -0.81 -39.46 6.27
C ARG A 54 -0.44 -40.79 6.95
N GLY A 55 -0.74 -41.89 6.26
CA GLY A 55 -0.46 -43.25 6.75
C GLY A 55 -1.48 -43.83 7.74
N LYS A 56 -2.53 -43.08 8.11
CA LYS A 56 -3.60 -43.54 9.02
C LYS A 56 -4.90 -43.92 8.30
N LEU A 57 -4.99 -43.63 7.01
CA LEU A 57 -6.22 -43.76 6.22
C LEU A 57 -6.19 -45.00 5.33
N LEU A 58 -7.37 -45.57 5.10
CA LEU A 58 -7.58 -46.59 4.07
C LEU A 58 -7.35 -46.00 2.67
N PRO A 59 -7.08 -46.82 1.64
CA PRO A 59 -6.75 -46.34 0.29
C PRO A 59 -7.76 -45.35 -0.30
N ASP A 60 -9.06 -45.62 -0.15
CA ASP A 60 -10.12 -44.75 -0.68
C ASP A 60 -10.19 -43.40 0.05
N GLN A 61 -10.08 -43.43 1.38
CA GLN A 61 -10.01 -42.23 2.22
C GLN A 61 -8.73 -41.43 1.95
N ALA A 62 -7.62 -42.10 1.67
CA ALA A 62 -6.36 -41.45 1.31
C ALA A 62 -6.45 -40.73 -0.04
N ASN A 63 -7.21 -41.26 -1.00
CA ASN A 63 -7.45 -40.60 -2.29
C ASN A 63 -8.30 -39.34 -2.14
N GLU A 64 -9.40 -39.42 -1.38
CA GLU A 64 -10.23 -38.25 -1.04
C GLU A 64 -9.41 -37.18 -0.32
N GLN A 65 -8.55 -37.62 0.62
CA GLN A 65 -7.72 -36.71 1.37
C GLN A 65 -6.64 -36.02 0.50
N ARG A 66 -6.03 -36.72 -0.45
CA ARG A 66 -5.11 -36.12 -1.43
C ARG A 66 -5.81 -35.07 -2.28
N ALA A 67 -7.04 -35.34 -2.72
CA ALA A 67 -7.82 -34.37 -3.48
C ALA A 67 -8.12 -33.11 -2.65
N LEU A 68 -8.46 -33.26 -1.37
CA LEU A 68 -8.64 -32.15 -0.44
C LEU A 68 -7.32 -31.37 -0.21
N GLN A 69 -6.21 -32.05 0.06
CA GLN A 69 -4.89 -31.43 0.21
C GLN A 69 -4.51 -30.60 -1.02
N HIS A 70 -4.71 -31.16 -2.22
CA HIS A 70 -4.42 -30.47 -3.47
C HIS A 70 -5.27 -29.21 -3.65
N LYS A 71 -6.58 -29.28 -3.35
CA LYS A 71 -7.47 -28.10 -3.38
C LYS A 71 -7.02 -27.00 -2.44
N VAL A 72 -6.71 -27.33 -1.19
CA VAL A 72 -6.25 -26.34 -0.19
C VAL A 72 -4.88 -25.77 -0.59
N TYR A 73 -3.99 -26.59 -1.14
CA TYR A 73 -2.69 -26.14 -1.62
C TYR A 73 -2.81 -25.15 -2.79
N LEU A 74 -3.69 -25.43 -3.76
CA LEU A 74 -3.96 -24.50 -4.86
C LEU A 74 -4.50 -23.16 -4.33
N ALA A 75 -5.45 -23.20 -3.39
CA ALA A 75 -5.99 -22.00 -2.77
C ALA A 75 -4.92 -21.19 -2.01
N GLU A 76 -4.01 -21.85 -1.27
CA GLU A 76 -2.88 -21.17 -0.60
C GLU A 76 -1.96 -20.50 -1.61
N ARG A 77 -1.65 -21.19 -2.71
CA ARG A 77 -0.78 -20.67 -3.77
C ARG A 77 -1.39 -19.46 -4.48
N GLU A 78 -2.69 -19.49 -4.79
CA GLU A 78 -3.41 -18.35 -5.36
C GLU A 78 -3.43 -17.16 -4.39
N ARG A 79 -3.64 -17.42 -3.09
CA ARG A 79 -3.60 -16.37 -2.06
C ARG A 79 -2.20 -15.76 -1.93
N GLN A 80 -1.15 -16.59 -2.01
CA GLN A 80 0.24 -16.12 -1.97
C GLN A 80 0.58 -15.23 -3.17
N LYS A 81 0.12 -15.57 -4.38
CA LYS A 81 0.28 -14.70 -5.56
C LYS A 81 -0.39 -13.35 -5.34
N SER A 82 -1.64 -13.36 -4.87
CA SER A 82 -2.39 -12.13 -4.59
C SER A 82 -1.68 -11.26 -3.54
N LEU A 83 -1.07 -11.88 -2.52
CA LEU A 83 -0.27 -11.18 -1.51
C LEU A 83 0.98 -10.51 -2.09
N CYS A 84 1.68 -11.20 -3.00
CA CYS A 84 2.83 -10.64 -3.69
C CYS A 84 2.43 -9.41 -4.53
N GLU A 85 1.35 -9.52 -5.31
CA GLU A 85 0.82 -8.41 -6.12
C GLU A 85 0.41 -7.21 -5.26
N LEU A 86 -0.28 -7.46 -4.14
CA LEU A 86 -0.66 -6.39 -3.20
C LEU A 86 0.56 -5.75 -2.52
N ALA A 87 1.59 -6.53 -2.21
CA ALA A 87 2.83 -6.00 -1.63
C ALA A 87 3.58 -5.10 -2.62
N GLU A 88 3.65 -5.50 -3.90
CA GLU A 88 4.24 -4.67 -4.95
C GLU A 88 3.46 -3.36 -5.15
N GLN A 89 2.12 -3.42 -5.18
CA GLN A 89 1.28 -2.22 -5.24
C GLN A 89 1.49 -1.31 -4.03
N GLN A 90 1.63 -1.89 -2.83
CA GLN A 90 1.89 -1.13 -1.61
C GLN A 90 3.24 -0.40 -1.68
N GLN A 91 4.28 -1.05 -2.21
CA GLN A 91 5.59 -0.44 -2.40
C GLN A 91 5.53 0.71 -3.40
N GLN A 92 4.85 0.53 -4.53
CA GLN A 92 4.61 1.61 -5.50
C GLN A 92 3.87 2.79 -4.87
N GLN A 93 2.87 2.51 -4.02
CA GLN A 93 2.11 3.53 -3.31
C GLN A 93 2.97 4.30 -2.30
N GLN A 94 3.92 3.66 -1.62
CA GLN A 94 4.88 4.34 -0.75
C GLN A 94 5.76 5.30 -1.53
N VAL A 95 6.31 4.86 -2.67
CA VAL A 95 7.12 5.72 -3.56
C VAL A 95 6.29 6.91 -4.05
N ALA A 96 5.03 6.70 -4.41
CA ALA A 96 4.12 7.78 -4.79
C ALA A 96 3.91 8.80 -3.64
N ILE A 97 3.72 8.33 -2.41
CA ILE A 97 3.59 9.19 -1.23
C ILE A 97 4.88 10.00 -0.99
N GLU A 98 6.05 9.36 -1.06
CA GLU A 98 7.35 10.00 -0.84
C GLU A 98 7.66 11.08 -1.89
N SER A 99 7.39 10.77 -3.16
CA SER A 99 7.52 11.73 -4.25
C SER A 99 6.61 12.94 -4.04
N GLN A 100 5.36 12.72 -3.62
CA GLN A 100 4.41 13.79 -3.35
C GLN A 100 4.81 14.66 -2.14
N GLN A 101 5.37 14.05 -1.10
CA GLN A 101 5.95 14.79 0.04
C GLN A 101 7.15 15.64 -0.39
N THR A 102 7.98 15.12 -1.28
CA THR A 102 9.12 15.85 -1.83
C THR A 102 8.67 17.08 -2.62
N LEU A 103 7.65 16.92 -3.47
CA LEU A 103 7.05 18.05 -4.20
C LEU A 103 6.47 19.12 -3.27
N LEU A 104 5.85 18.72 -2.15
CA LEU A 104 5.37 19.66 -1.14
C LEU A 104 6.51 20.44 -0.49
N ARG A 105 7.59 19.76 -0.09
CA ARG A 105 8.77 20.42 0.50
C ARG A 105 9.41 21.42 -0.46
N ILE A 106 9.55 21.05 -1.73
CA ILE A 106 10.06 21.96 -2.78
C ILE A 106 9.15 23.18 -2.90
N ASN A 107 7.83 22.96 -2.97
CA ASN A 107 6.88 24.06 -3.10
C ASN A 107 6.92 25.02 -1.91
N GLN A 108 7.06 24.51 -0.69
CA GLN A 108 7.18 25.32 0.52
C GLN A 108 8.45 26.17 0.52
N ARG A 109 9.60 25.59 0.11
CA ARG A 109 10.85 26.34 -0.05
C ARG A 109 10.73 27.47 -1.08
N GLU A 110 10.05 27.21 -2.20
CA GLU A 110 9.81 28.25 -3.22
C GLU A 110 8.87 29.34 -2.72
N GLN A 111 7.82 29.01 -1.96
CA GLN A 111 6.95 30.01 -1.35
C GLN A 111 7.73 30.92 -0.40
N GLU A 112 8.61 30.35 0.42
CA GLU A 112 9.43 31.12 1.35
C GLU A 112 10.38 32.07 0.62
N LYS A 113 11.02 31.62 -0.47
CA LYS A 113 11.83 32.49 -1.34
C LYS A 113 11.01 33.67 -1.87
N ILE A 114 9.78 33.43 -2.32
CA ILE A 114 8.90 34.50 -2.83
C ILE A 114 8.51 35.47 -1.71
N ARG A 115 8.24 34.99 -0.49
CA ARG A 115 7.93 35.86 0.67
C ARG A 115 9.10 36.79 1.00
N ILE A 116 10.33 36.26 1.00
CA ILE A 116 11.54 37.05 1.22
C ILE A 116 11.68 38.13 0.14
N LEU A 117 11.48 37.78 -1.13
CA LEU A 117 11.54 38.76 -2.23
C LEU A 117 10.49 39.87 -2.08
N ILE A 118 9.24 39.52 -1.75
CA ILE A 118 8.18 40.50 -1.47
C ILE A 118 8.59 41.43 -0.33
N LYS A 119 9.09 40.88 0.79
CA LYS A 119 9.53 41.67 1.95
C LYS A 119 10.67 42.63 1.59
N ASN A 120 11.61 42.19 0.76
CA ASN A 120 12.74 43.02 0.31
C ASN A 120 12.30 44.11 -0.69
N GLU A 121 11.31 43.83 -1.55
CA GLU A 121 10.71 44.83 -2.43
C GLU A 121 9.95 45.90 -1.63
N THR A 122 9.21 45.51 -0.58
CA THR A 122 8.46 46.45 0.27
C THR A 122 9.36 47.30 1.17
N ASN A 123 10.56 46.84 1.53
CA ASN A 123 11.52 47.60 2.34
C ASN A 123 12.37 48.60 1.53
N ARG A 124 12.27 48.57 0.18
CA ARG A 124 13.01 49.47 -0.73
C ARG A 124 12.26 50.75 -1.09
N TYR A 125 11.00 50.87 -0.67
CA TYR A 125 10.14 52.04 -0.79
C TYR A 125 9.72 52.49 0.61
#